data_AF-A0A9E3QBS6-F1
#
_entry.id   AF-A0A9E3QBS6-F1
#
_cell.length_a   1.000
_cell.length_b   1.000
_cell.length_c   1.000
_cell.angle_alpha   90.00
_cell.angle_beta   90.00
_cell.angle_gamma   90.00
#
_symmetry.space_group_name_H-M   'P 1'
#
loop_
_entity.id
_entity.type
_entity.pdbx_description
1 polymer ?
#
loop_
_entity_poly.entity_id
_entity_poly.type
_entity_poly.pdbx_seq_one_letter_code
_entity_poly.pdbx_strand_id
1 'polypeptide(L)'
;MRDRRGHYLGRYQRGQAVTLGVRVLGPDRLPAMPDSAPTARVYGDGGLVATYRLPIIDKGGQVGMFQRPVAIGLEYERGRYRVVYQYAVGAHAGMVIDTFEVIPGGDSGGAVISMYAYDRPEARYVVAQLSDGKLVQGRNPRL
;
A
#
# COMPACT_ATOMS: atom_id res chain seq x y z
N MET A 1 8.46 1.20 28.94
CA MET A 1 8.55 1.43 27.48
C MET A 1 7.15 1.24 26.91
N ARG A 2 6.38 2.33 26.69
CA ARG A 2 4.98 2.22 26.24
C ARG A 2 4.98 1.98 24.73
N ASP A 3 4.65 0.75 24.36
CA ASP A 3 4.48 0.31 22.98
C ASP A 3 3.45 1.20 22.27
N ARG A 4 3.82 1.76 21.12
CA ARG A 4 2.94 2.65 20.36
C ARG A 4 1.85 1.75 19.79
N ARG A 5 0.60 1.95 20.21
CA ARG A 5 -0.56 1.15 19.75
C ARG A 5 -0.55 1.12 18.23
N GLY A 6 -0.46 -0.07 17.67
CA GLY A 6 -0.50 -0.25 16.24
C GLY A 6 -1.77 0.32 15.63
N HIS A 7 -1.63 0.97 14.48
CA HIS A 7 -2.75 1.57 13.80
C HIS A 7 -3.36 0.59 12.80
N TYR A 8 -4.68 0.67 12.65
CA TYR A 8 -5.38 -0.01 11.57
C TYR A 8 -5.45 0.93 10.36
N LEU A 9 -4.83 0.53 9.25
CA LEU A 9 -4.71 1.34 8.04
C LEU A 9 -5.98 1.30 7.18
N GLY A 10 -6.77 0.24 7.30
CA GLY A 10 -8.05 0.10 6.59
C GLY A 10 -8.25 -1.26 5.91
N ARG A 11 -9.29 -1.31 5.06
CA ARG A 11 -9.67 -2.45 4.23
C ARG A 11 -9.37 -2.13 2.77
N TYR A 12 -8.70 -3.05 2.09
CA TYR A 12 -8.27 -2.87 0.70
C TYR A 12 -8.70 -4.06 -0.16
N GLN A 13 -9.06 -3.78 -1.41
CA GLN A 13 -9.30 -4.77 -2.45
C GLN A 13 -8.06 -4.96 -3.31
N ARG A 14 -8.01 -6.06 -4.06
CA ARG A 14 -6.95 -6.26 -5.05
C ARG A 14 -6.99 -5.15 -6.10
N GLY A 15 -5.81 -4.67 -6.49
CA GLY A 15 -5.64 -3.52 -7.39
C GLY A 15 -5.71 -2.15 -6.70
N GLN A 16 -6.06 -2.07 -5.42
CA GLN A 16 -5.93 -0.83 -4.65
C GLN A 16 -4.52 -0.66 -4.08
N ALA A 17 -4.22 0.50 -3.51
CA ALA A 17 -2.95 0.76 -2.84
C ALA A 17 -3.15 1.08 -1.36
N VAL A 18 -2.32 0.48 -0.51
CA VAL A 18 -2.17 0.84 0.91
C VAL A 18 -0.95 1.74 1.07
N THR A 19 -1.09 2.86 1.79
CA THR A 19 0.05 3.72 2.11
C THR A 19 0.70 3.23 3.40
N LEU A 20 1.89 2.65 3.28
CA LEU A 20 2.71 2.27 4.42
C LEU A 20 3.50 3.48 4.88
N GLY A 21 3.50 3.76 6.18
CA GLY A 21 4.09 4.99 6.71
C GLY A 21 4.59 4.88 8.12
N VAL A 22 5.76 5.46 8.39
CA VAL A 22 6.30 5.55 9.74
C VAL A 22 6.91 6.92 9.99
N ARG A 23 6.64 7.44 11.19
CA ARG A 23 7.39 8.57 11.75
C ARG A 23 8.49 8.03 12.66
N VAL A 24 9.73 8.19 12.23
CA VAL A 24 10.95 7.85 12.98
C VAL A 24 11.10 8.85 14.12
N LEU A 25 11.27 8.30 15.33
CA LEU A 25 11.50 9.07 16.54
C LEU A 25 12.87 8.72 17.12
N GLY A 26 13.56 9.71 17.66
CA GLY A 26 14.79 9.54 18.43
C GLY A 26 14.53 9.01 19.85
N PRO A 27 15.59 8.83 20.65
CA PRO A 27 15.48 8.35 22.03
C PRO A 27 14.69 9.30 22.95
N ASP A 28 14.66 10.58 22.63
CA ASP A 28 13.87 11.64 23.27
C ASP A 28 12.40 11.68 22.81
N ARG A 29 12.01 10.77 21.91
CA ARG A 29 10.70 10.72 21.23
C ARG A 29 10.43 11.92 20.32
N LEU A 30 11.44 12.70 19.97
CA LEU A 30 11.31 13.75 18.97
C LEU A 30 11.53 13.17 17.58
N PRO A 31 10.93 13.77 16.53
CA PRO A 31 11.16 13.32 15.17
C PRO A 31 12.64 13.47 14.80
N ALA A 32 13.24 12.40 14.29
CA ALA A 32 14.66 12.35 13.98
C ALA A 32 14.91 11.70 12.62
N MET A 33 16.05 12.03 12.01
CA MET A 33 16.49 11.35 10.80
C MET A 33 17.20 10.05 11.21
N PRO A 34 16.81 8.89 10.66
CA PRO A 34 17.51 7.63 10.92
C PRO A 34 18.83 7.54 10.16
N ASP A 35 19.73 6.67 10.61
CA ASP A 35 21.04 6.42 9.96
C ASP A 35 20.86 5.74 8.59
N SER A 36 19.74 5.07 8.39
CA SER A 36 19.36 4.40 7.15
C SER A 36 17.85 4.48 6.93
N ALA A 37 17.41 4.34 5.67
CA ALA A 37 15.99 4.39 5.35
C ALA A 37 15.22 3.29 6.10
N PRO A 38 14.10 3.60 6.77
CA PRO A 38 13.28 2.61 7.46
C PRO A 38 12.80 1.50 6.55
N THR A 39 12.61 0.31 7.13
CA THR A 39 12.06 -0.84 6.41
C THR A 39 10.67 -1.19 6.94
N ALA A 40 9.73 -1.46 6.04
CA ALA A 40 8.43 -2.03 6.33
C ALA A 40 8.39 -3.50 5.86
N ARG A 41 8.11 -4.42 6.78
CA ARG A 41 7.91 -5.85 6.48
C ARG A 41 6.46 -6.22 6.64
N VAL A 42 5.85 -6.78 5.62
CA VAL A 42 4.44 -7.16 5.61
C VAL A 42 4.30 -8.65 5.79
N TYR A 43 3.53 -9.06 6.80
CA TYR A 43 3.27 -10.44 7.17
C TYR A 43 1.77 -10.74 6.98
N GLY A 44 1.47 -11.88 6.35
CA GLY A 44 0.13 -12.48 6.33
C GLY A 44 0.14 -13.79 7.12
N ASP A 45 -0.92 -14.59 6.97
CA ASP A 45 -1.05 -15.86 7.70
C ASP A 45 0.03 -16.88 7.30
N GLY A 46 0.49 -16.85 6.04
CA GLY A 46 1.59 -17.70 5.54
C GLY A 46 3.00 -17.20 5.87
N GLY A 47 3.14 -16.10 6.62
CA GLY A 47 4.43 -15.52 6.98
C GLY A 47 4.76 -14.23 6.22
N LEU A 48 6.06 -13.99 5.98
CA LEU A 48 6.52 -12.77 5.32
C LEU A 48 6.09 -12.74 3.85
N VAL A 49 5.32 -11.72 3.48
CA VAL A 49 4.80 -11.51 2.12
C VAL A 49 5.71 -10.57 1.34
N ALA A 50 6.13 -9.46 1.95
CA ALA A 50 6.95 -8.45 1.26
C ALA A 50 7.82 -7.64 2.23
N THR A 51 8.92 -7.10 1.70
CA THR A 51 9.78 -6.14 2.41
C THR A 51 9.99 -4.90 1.54
N TYR A 52 9.74 -3.73 2.12
CA TYR A 52 9.86 -2.43 1.46
C TYR A 52 10.83 -1.53 2.21
N ARG A 53 11.72 -0.85 1.48
CA ARG A 53 12.39 0.36 1.98
C ARG A 53 11.47 1.55 1.77
N LEU A 54 11.29 2.35 2.81
CA LEU A 54 10.42 3.52 2.78
C LEU A 54 11.25 4.77 2.40
N PRO A 55 10.89 5.50 1.33
CA PRO A 55 11.51 6.77 1.01
C PRO A 55 11.02 7.88 1.96
N ILE A 56 11.85 8.91 2.10
CA ILE A 56 11.46 10.15 2.77
C ILE A 56 10.47 10.90 1.88
N ILE A 57 9.40 11.44 2.47
CA ILE A 57 8.34 12.12 1.71
C ILE A 57 8.61 13.61 1.61
N ASP A 58 9.10 14.20 2.69
CA ASP A 58 9.41 15.62 2.76
C ASP A 58 10.56 15.87 3.74
N LYS A 59 11.76 16.03 3.18
CA LYS A 59 12.99 16.28 3.95
C LYS A 59 13.02 17.67 4.60
N GLY A 60 12.22 18.63 4.10
CA GLY A 60 12.23 20.03 4.54
C GLY A 60 11.09 20.39 5.49
N GLY A 61 9.91 19.80 5.33
CA GLY A 61 8.72 20.13 6.12
C GLY A 61 8.39 19.17 7.25
N GLN A 62 8.77 17.88 7.17
CA GLN A 62 8.45 16.89 8.20
C GLN A 62 9.61 15.92 8.48
N VAL A 63 10.49 16.32 9.40
CA VAL A 63 11.61 15.49 9.86
C VAL A 63 11.12 14.11 10.34
N GLY A 64 11.78 13.06 9.87
CA GLY A 64 11.54 11.69 10.29
C GLY A 64 10.31 11.03 9.66
N MET A 65 9.66 11.63 8.65
CA MET A 65 8.47 11.04 8.02
C MET A 65 8.81 10.27 6.74
N PHE A 66 8.44 8.99 6.69
CA PHE A 66 8.70 8.08 5.58
C PHE A 66 7.43 7.34 5.17
N GLN A 67 7.10 7.34 3.87
CA GLN A 67 5.94 6.63 3.35
C GLN A 67 6.17 6.04 1.97
N ARG A 68 5.45 4.97 1.67
CA ARG A 68 5.38 4.36 0.36
C ARG A 68 3.96 3.82 0.08
N PRO A 69 3.32 4.22 -1.02
CA PRO A 69 2.14 3.50 -1.51
C PRO A 69 2.56 2.12 -2.04
N VAL A 70 1.84 1.09 -1.63
CA VAL A 70 2.05 -0.31 -2.02
C VAL A 70 0.77 -0.83 -2.65
N ALA A 71 0.86 -1.27 -3.91
CA ALA A 71 -0.26 -1.90 -4.59
C ALA A 71 -0.54 -3.28 -3.97
N ILE A 72 -1.83 -3.59 -3.77
CA ILE A 72 -2.30 -4.88 -3.30
C ILE A 72 -2.45 -5.80 -4.52
N GLY A 73 -1.37 -6.50 -4.84
CA GLY A 73 -1.28 -7.46 -5.94
C GLY A 73 -1.75 -8.89 -5.59
N LEU A 74 -1.32 -9.85 -6.41
CA LEU A 74 -1.69 -11.27 -6.31
C LEU A 74 -1.07 -11.96 -5.08
N GLU A 75 0.07 -11.47 -4.60
CA GLU A 75 0.76 -11.90 -3.39
C GLU A 75 -0.01 -11.62 -2.11
N TYR A 76 -1.04 -10.77 -2.20
CA TYR A 76 -1.95 -10.45 -1.11
C TYR A 76 -3.26 -11.24 -1.28
N GLU A 77 -3.34 -12.37 -0.58
CA GLU A 77 -4.58 -13.11 -0.38
C GLU A 77 -5.55 -12.37 0.54
N ARG A 78 -6.81 -12.84 0.56
CA ARG A 78 -7.80 -12.31 1.48
C ARG A 78 -7.36 -12.62 2.91
N GLY A 79 -7.30 -11.61 3.76
CA GLY A 79 -6.93 -11.81 5.16
C GLY A 79 -6.45 -10.55 5.84
N ARG A 80 -6.04 -10.69 7.11
CA ARG A 80 -5.44 -9.60 7.87
C ARG A 80 -3.92 -9.65 7.72
N TYR A 81 -3.33 -8.50 7.47
CA TYR A 81 -1.89 -8.32 7.35
C TYR A 81 -1.36 -7.47 8.48
N ARG A 82 -0.15 -7.80 8.93
CA ARG A 82 0.62 -7.04 9.90
C ARG A 82 1.82 -6.41 9.20
N VAL A 83 2.03 -5.11 9.41
CA VAL A 83 3.18 -4.38 8.91
C VAL A 83 4.09 -4.07 10.07
N VAL A 84 5.35 -4.52 10.01
CA VAL A 84 6.37 -4.22 11.02
C VAL A 84 7.35 -3.23 10.41
N TYR A 85 7.38 -2.03 10.96
CA TYR A 85 8.35 -0.99 10.64
C TYR A 85 9.54 -1.10 11.58
N GLN A 86 10.74 -1.01 11.03
CA GLN A 86 11.99 -0.98 11.79
C GLN A 86 12.86 0.18 11.30
N TYR A 87 13.48 0.87 12.25
CA TYR A 87 14.41 1.98 12.00
C TYR A 87 15.43 2.09 13.13
N ALA A 88 16.54 2.77 12.86
CA ALA A 88 17.57 3.07 13.84
C ALA A 88 18.00 4.54 13.74
N VAL A 89 18.22 5.18 14.89
CA VAL A 89 18.73 6.56 15.04
C VAL A 89 19.91 6.48 16.02
N GLY A 90 21.13 6.42 15.51
CA GLY A 90 22.32 6.09 16.30
C GLY A 90 22.16 4.74 17.00
N ALA A 91 22.36 4.72 18.32
CA ALA A 91 22.17 3.50 19.14
C ALA A 91 20.70 3.16 19.43
N HIS A 92 19.75 4.03 19.08
CA HIS A 92 18.33 3.81 19.35
C HIS A 92 17.69 2.99 18.22
N ALA A 93 17.15 1.81 18.54
CA ALA A 93 16.34 1.01 17.63
C ALA A 93 14.85 1.23 17.92
N GLY A 94 14.08 1.54 16.88
CA GLY A 94 12.64 1.74 16.95
C GLY A 94 11.88 0.69 16.15
N MET A 95 10.69 0.34 16.65
CA MET A 95 9.75 -0.55 15.98
C MET A 95 8.33 -0.01 16.11
N VAL A 96 7.55 -0.10 15.02
CA VAL A 96 6.12 0.20 15.00
C VAL A 96 5.41 -0.92 14.26
N ILE A 97 4.20 -1.26 14.67
CA ILE A 97 3.41 -2.33 14.04
C ILE A 97 2.08 -1.75 13.62
N ASP A 98 1.72 -1.85 12.34
CA ASP A 98 0.37 -1.52 11.87
C ASP A 98 -0.34 -2.77 11.32
N THR A 99 -1.63 -2.64 11.03
CA THR A 99 -2.42 -3.71 10.42
C THR A 99 -3.31 -3.18 9.30
N PHE A 100 -3.56 -4.01 8.29
CA PHE A 100 -4.60 -3.75 7.28
C PHE A 100 -5.30 -5.07 6.93
N GLU A 101 -6.44 -5.00 6.25
CA GLU A 101 -7.18 -6.18 5.81
C GLU A 101 -7.38 -6.15 4.31
N VAL A 102 -7.14 -7.28 3.66
CA VAL A 102 -7.47 -7.50 2.25
C VAL A 102 -8.82 -8.20 2.19
N ILE A 103 -9.80 -7.53 1.60
CA ILE A 103 -11.17 -8.01 1.48
C ILE A 103 -11.44 -8.58 0.08
N PRO A 104 -12.42 -9.49 -0.07
CA PRO A 104 -12.85 -9.94 -1.38
C PRO A 104 -13.31 -8.76 -2.25
N GLY A 105 -12.97 -8.81 -3.53
CA GLY A 105 -13.30 -7.78 -4.51
C GLY A 105 -12.06 -7.15 -5.15
N GLY A 106 -12.30 -6.40 -6.22
CA GLY A 106 -11.26 -5.88 -7.11
C GLY A 106 -10.86 -6.89 -8.19
N ASP A 107 -10.19 -6.40 -9.23
CA ASP A 107 -9.60 -7.22 -10.27
C ASP A 107 -8.11 -7.40 -9.98
N SER A 108 -7.65 -8.65 -9.96
CA SER A 108 -6.22 -8.98 -9.94
C SER A 108 -5.45 -8.42 -11.14
N GLY A 109 -6.12 -8.08 -12.25
CA GLY A 109 -5.52 -7.48 -13.44
C GLY A 109 -5.16 -5.99 -13.31
N GLY A 110 -5.54 -5.38 -12.19
CA GLY A 110 -5.11 -4.03 -11.80
C GLY A 110 -5.94 -2.89 -12.37
N ALA A 111 -5.39 -1.69 -12.29
CA ALA A 111 -6.13 -0.45 -12.57
C ALA A 111 -6.44 -0.31 -14.07
N VAL A 112 -7.55 0.35 -14.39
CA VAL A 112 -7.86 0.76 -15.76
C VAL A 112 -6.87 1.84 -16.18
N ILE A 113 -6.01 1.54 -17.15
CA ILE A 113 -5.00 2.47 -17.68
C ILE A 113 -5.47 3.21 -18.93
N SER A 114 -6.47 2.66 -19.64
CA SER A 114 -7.07 3.27 -20.81
C SER A 114 -8.53 2.87 -20.93
N MET A 115 -9.36 3.77 -21.43
CA MET A 115 -10.76 3.52 -21.75
C MET A 115 -11.07 4.06 -23.13
N TYR A 116 -11.74 3.26 -23.95
CA TYR A 116 -12.19 3.62 -25.28
C TYR A 116 -13.69 3.29 -25.42
N ALA A 117 -14.46 4.27 -25.89
CA ALA A 117 -15.85 4.05 -26.25
C ALA A 117 -15.91 3.53 -27.69
N TYR A 118 -16.44 2.33 -27.87
CA TYR A 118 -16.58 1.69 -29.17
C TYR A 118 -18.04 1.59 -29.57
N ASP A 119 -18.40 2.33 -30.62
CA ASP A 119 -19.75 2.37 -31.17
C ASP A 119 -19.94 1.32 -32.25
N ARG A 120 -20.95 0.46 -32.04
CA ARG A 120 -21.47 -0.49 -33.02
C ARG A 120 -22.93 -0.16 -33.32
N PRO A 121 -23.45 -0.51 -34.51
CA PRO A 121 -24.86 -0.30 -34.86
C PRO A 121 -25.84 -0.88 -33.81
N GLU A 122 -25.46 -1.98 -33.17
CA GLU A 122 -26.28 -2.72 -32.19
C GLU A 122 -26.09 -2.30 -30.72
N ALA A 123 -24.99 -1.63 -30.36
CA ALA A 123 -24.72 -1.16 -29.00
C ALA A 123 -23.46 -0.28 -28.90
N ARG A 124 -23.39 0.54 -27.84
CA ARG A 124 -22.18 1.23 -27.40
C ARG A 124 -21.47 0.41 -26.32
N TYR A 125 -20.18 0.17 -26.53
CA TYR A 125 -19.33 -0.56 -25.60
C TYR A 125 -18.29 0.35 -24.97
N VAL A 126 -17.93 0.05 -23.73
CA VAL A 126 -16.75 0.60 -23.09
C VAL A 126 -15.70 -0.50 -23.04
N VAL A 127 -14.58 -0.27 -23.72
CA VAL A 127 -13.41 -1.14 -23.70
C VAL A 127 -12.40 -0.49 -22.78
N ALA A 128 -12.01 -1.18 -21.71
CA ALA A 128 -10.99 -0.73 -20.79
C ALA A 128 -9.77 -1.64 -20.89
N GLN A 129 -8.58 -1.04 -20.97
CA GLN A 129 -7.31 -1.73 -20.82
C GLN A 129 -6.90 -1.68 -19.36
N LEU A 130 -6.60 -2.85 -18.81
CA LEU A 130 -6.07 -3.00 -17.47
C LEU A 130 -4.54 -2.92 -17.49
N SER A 131 -3.95 -2.60 -16.34
CA SER A 131 -2.50 -2.53 -16.17
C SER A 131 -1.76 -3.85 -16.42
N ASP A 132 -2.46 -4.99 -16.34
CA ASP A 132 -1.92 -6.31 -16.71
C ASP A 132 -1.98 -6.60 -18.22
N GLY A 133 -2.44 -5.64 -19.03
CA GLY A 133 -2.56 -5.75 -20.48
C GLY A 133 -3.85 -6.39 -20.96
N LYS A 134 -4.75 -6.82 -20.07
CA LYS A 134 -6.06 -7.35 -20.47
C LYS A 134 -6.99 -6.24 -20.95
N LEU A 135 -7.82 -6.57 -21.92
CA LEU A 135 -8.94 -5.75 -22.35
C LEU A 135 -10.21 -6.31 -21.73
N VAL A 136 -10.93 -5.48 -20.98
CA VAL A 136 -12.25 -5.80 -20.44
C VAL A 136 -13.30 -4.95 -21.16
N GLN A 137 -14.37 -5.60 -21.60
CA GLN A 137 -15.45 -4.95 -22.36
C GLN A 137 -16.76 -5.02 -21.56
N GLY A 138 -17.35 -3.86 -21.32
CA GLY A 138 -18.63 -3.72 -20.64
C GLY A 138 -19.68 -3.08 -21.54
N ARG A 139 -20.92 -3.55 -21.43
CA ARG A 139 -22.08 -2.87 -22.02
C ARG A 139 -22.50 -1.75 -21.07
N ASN A 140 -22.67 -0.52 -21.58
CA ASN A 140 -23.14 0.59 -20.75
C ASN A 140 -24.65 0.40 -20.45
N PRO A 141 -25.09 0.20 -19.20
CA PRO A 141 -26.49 -0.08 -18.89
C PRO A 141 -27.38 1.18 -18.81
N ARG A 142 -26.82 2.38 -19.03
CA ARG A 142 -27.55 3.66 -18.94
C ARG A 142 -27.92 4.29 -20.29
N LEU A 143 -27.74 3.57 -21.40
CA LEU A 143 -28.15 4.00 -22.74
C LEU A 143 -28.89 2.87 -23.45
#